data_AF-A0A1I1IDL9-F1
#
_entry.id   AF-A0A1I1IDL9-F1
#
_cell.length_a   1.000
_cell.length_b   1.000
_cell.length_c   1.000
_cell.angle_alpha   90.00
_cell.angle_beta   90.00
_cell.angle_gamma   90.00
#
_symmetry.space_group_name_H-M   'P 1'
#
loop_
_entity.id
_entity.type
_entity.pdbx_description
1 polymer ?
#
loop_
_entity_poly.entity_id
_entity_poly.type
_entity_poly.pdbx_seq_one_letter_code
_entity_poly.pdbx_strand_id
1 'polypeptide(L)'
;MIPMTGKHTWAIPEGYIPRESTGPEPELISHESLCVLNTTDEDATLEITVYFTDSDPIGPYETEVPANRTRHFRFNEFEDPEPVPKGEPFASVIESDIPVVCQHTRLDS
;
A
#
# COMPACT_ATOMS: atom_id res chain seq x y z
N MET A 1 -4.52 4.53 -28.74
CA MET A 1 -4.77 4.42 -27.29
C MET A 1 -3.79 3.43 -26.72
N ILE A 2 -3.08 3.79 -25.66
CA ILE A 2 -2.32 2.83 -24.86
C ILE A 2 -3.37 1.92 -24.21
N PRO A 3 -3.25 0.58 -24.29
CA PRO A 3 -4.17 -0.30 -23.60
C PRO A 3 -4.14 0.00 -22.10
N MET A 4 -5.32 0.17 -21.49
CA MET A 4 -5.43 0.33 -20.04
C MET A 4 -4.80 -0.89 -19.37
N THR A 5 -3.76 -0.67 -18.58
CA THR A 5 -3.01 -1.73 -17.90
C THR A 5 -3.39 -1.70 -16.42
N GLY A 6 -3.71 -2.87 -15.85
CA GLY A 6 -4.03 -2.98 -14.43
C GLY A 6 -5.44 -3.48 -14.15
N LYS A 7 -5.88 -3.28 -12.91
CA LYS A 7 -7.17 -3.68 -12.36
C LYS A 7 -7.66 -2.63 -11.38
N HIS A 8 -8.96 -2.62 -11.14
CA HIS A 8 -9.59 -1.79 -10.11
C HIS A 8 -9.40 -2.34 -8.69
N THR A 9 -9.20 -3.66 -8.55
CA THR A 9 -9.06 -4.30 -7.23
C THR A 9 -7.86 -5.23 -7.21
N TRP A 10 -7.03 -5.07 -6.18
CA TRP A 10 -5.88 -5.92 -5.88
C TRP A 10 -5.97 -6.42 -4.44
N ALA A 11 -5.60 -7.67 -4.21
CA ALA A 11 -5.47 -8.24 -2.87
C ALA A 11 -4.03 -8.70 -2.68
N ILE A 12 -3.41 -8.29 -1.59
CA ILE A 12 -2.05 -8.66 -1.18
C ILE A 12 -2.20 -9.45 0.13
N PRO A 13 -2.00 -10.78 0.12
CA PRO A 13 -2.20 -11.62 1.31
C PRO A 13 -1.02 -11.59 2.30
N GLU A 14 -0.09 -10.65 2.12
CA GLU A 14 1.15 -10.55 2.91
C GLU A 14 1.37 -9.12 3.40
N GLY A 15 1.86 -9.01 4.63
CA GLY A 15 2.20 -7.74 5.27
C GLY A 15 2.70 -7.98 6.69
N TYR A 16 3.87 -7.43 7.02
CA TYR A 16 4.42 -7.45 8.37
C TYR A 16 5.45 -6.34 8.52
N ILE A 17 5.22 -5.38 9.42
CA ILE A 17 6.22 -4.36 9.77
C ILE A 17 6.84 -4.75 11.11
N PRO A 18 8.14 -5.11 11.16
CA PRO A 18 8.84 -5.36 12.42
C PRO A 18 8.73 -4.18 13.39
N ARG A 19 8.71 -4.47 14.70
CA ARG A 19 8.69 -3.42 15.75
C ARG A 19 10.00 -2.64 15.83
N GLU A 20 11.08 -3.30 15.47
CA GLU A 20 12.44 -2.78 15.51
C GLU A 20 13.04 -2.83 14.10
N SER A 21 14.05 -2.02 13.84
CA SER A 21 14.79 -1.98 12.58
C SER A 21 16.28 -1.91 12.88
N THR A 22 17.12 -2.43 11.97
CA THR A 22 18.57 -2.29 12.09
C THR A 22 19.17 -1.34 11.05
N GLY A 23 20.15 -0.55 11.50
CA GLY A 23 20.90 0.37 10.65
C GLY A 23 20.36 1.82 10.64
N PRO A 24 20.91 2.68 9.76
CA PRO A 24 20.59 4.11 9.79
C PRO A 24 19.16 4.41 9.35
N GLU A 25 18.49 5.25 10.12
CA GLU A 25 17.24 5.88 9.74
C GLU A 25 17.51 7.12 8.85
N PRO A 26 16.64 7.42 7.86
CA PRO A 26 15.36 6.75 7.55
C PRO A 26 15.45 5.62 6.50
N GLU A 27 16.62 5.38 5.91
CA GLU A 27 16.78 4.48 4.76
C GLU A 27 16.50 3.01 5.11
N LEU A 28 16.92 2.58 6.31
CA LEU A 28 16.76 1.21 6.79
C LEU A 28 15.69 1.09 7.88
N ILE A 29 14.70 1.99 7.92
CA ILE A 29 13.49 1.71 8.70
C ILE A 29 12.74 0.57 8.01
N SER A 30 12.47 -0.51 8.73
CA SER A 30 11.72 -1.66 8.21
C SER A 30 10.31 -1.21 7.81
N HIS A 31 9.90 -1.61 6.62
CA HIS A 31 8.63 -1.20 6.06
C HIS A 31 8.14 -2.16 4.98
N GLU A 32 6.84 -2.15 4.81
CA GLU A 32 6.16 -2.71 3.66
C GLU A 32 5.81 -1.57 2.71
N SER A 33 6.00 -1.75 1.41
CA SER A 33 5.58 -0.78 0.40
C SER A 33 4.53 -1.36 -0.55
N LEU A 34 3.49 -0.58 -0.80
CA LEU A 34 2.58 -0.69 -1.93
C LEU A 34 3.08 0.22 -3.05
N CYS A 35 3.68 -0.37 -4.08
CA CYS A 35 4.09 0.34 -5.29
C CYS A 35 2.93 0.35 -6.28
N VAL A 36 2.44 1.53 -6.66
CA VAL A 36 1.32 1.69 -7.58
C VAL A 36 1.76 2.43 -8.83
N LEU A 37 1.45 1.88 -10.00
CA LEU A 37 1.63 2.51 -11.30
C LEU A 37 0.26 2.83 -11.92
N ASN A 38 0.04 4.11 -12.18
CA ASN A 38 -1.07 4.64 -12.97
C ASN A 38 -0.57 4.97 -14.38
N THR A 39 -0.97 4.18 -15.38
CA THR A 39 -0.62 4.41 -16.80
C THR A 39 -1.71 5.16 -17.57
N THR A 40 -2.71 5.68 -16.88
CA THR A 40 -3.83 6.40 -17.49
C THR A 40 -3.57 7.90 -17.52
N ASP A 41 -4.44 8.62 -18.22
CA ASP A 41 -4.42 10.08 -18.31
C ASP A 41 -5.30 10.77 -17.24
N GLU A 42 -5.80 10.01 -16.26
CA GLU A 42 -6.64 10.48 -15.15
C GLU A 42 -5.92 10.19 -13.81
N ASP A 43 -6.16 11.02 -12.80
CA ASP A 43 -5.65 10.77 -11.45
C ASP A 43 -6.41 9.58 -10.83
N ALA A 44 -5.69 8.63 -10.23
CA ALA A 44 -6.30 7.46 -9.61
C ALA A 44 -6.54 7.72 -8.12
N THR A 45 -7.79 7.62 -7.68
CA THR A 45 -8.13 7.56 -6.25
C THR A 45 -8.05 6.12 -5.79
N LEU A 46 -7.39 5.88 -4.66
CA LEU A 46 -7.21 4.57 -4.05
C LEU A 46 -7.84 4.53 -2.66
N GLU A 47 -8.52 3.44 -2.37
CA GLU A 47 -8.95 3.06 -1.02
C GLU A 47 -8.20 1.78 -0.61
N ILE A 48 -7.44 1.83 0.49
CA ILE A 48 -6.72 0.67 1.02
C ILE A 48 -7.38 0.21 2.31
N THR A 49 -7.73 -1.07 2.39
CA THR A 49 -8.21 -1.70 3.63
C THR A 49 -7.21 -2.76 4.08
N VAL A 50 -6.82 -2.73 5.35
CA VAL A 50 -5.88 -3.68 5.96
C VAL A 50 -6.63 -4.66 6.84
N TYR A 51 -6.33 -5.95 6.69
CA TYR A 51 -6.97 -7.07 7.38
C TYR A 51 -5.97 -7.73 8.32
N PHE A 52 -6.43 -8.14 9.49
CA PHE A 52 -5.61 -8.76 10.52
C PHE A 52 -6.07 -10.19 10.80
N THR A 53 -5.27 -10.91 11.59
CA THR A 53 -5.56 -12.30 11.96
C THR A 53 -6.70 -12.39 12.99
N ASP A 54 -6.71 -11.50 13.98
CA ASP A 54 -7.56 -11.58 15.17
C ASP A 54 -8.29 -10.27 15.52
N SER A 55 -8.32 -9.28 14.62
CA SER A 55 -9.03 -8.00 14.81
C SER A 55 -9.78 -7.56 13.56
N ASP A 56 -10.70 -6.61 13.73
CA ASP A 56 -11.45 -6.03 12.62
C ASP A 56 -10.51 -5.32 11.62
N PRO A 57 -10.87 -5.24 10.32
CA PRO A 57 -10.09 -4.51 9.33
C PRO A 57 -10.02 -3.01 9.63
N ILE A 58 -8.92 -2.38 9.23
CA ILE A 58 -8.70 -0.94 9.34
C ILE A 58 -8.71 -0.32 7.94
N GLY A 59 -9.45 0.77 7.79
CA GLY A 59 -9.56 1.52 6.55
C GLY A 59 -10.95 2.16 6.36
N PRO A 60 -11.21 2.73 5.18
CA PRO A 60 -10.27 2.87 4.08
C PRO A 60 -9.19 3.93 4.38
N TYR A 61 -7.95 3.65 4.00
CA TYR A 61 -6.93 4.68 3.83
C TYR A 61 -7.09 5.27 2.43
N GLU A 62 -7.46 6.54 2.33
CA GLU A 62 -7.66 7.22 1.05
C GLU A 62 -6.36 7.85 0.56
N THR A 63 -6.01 7.60 -0.71
CA THR A 63 -4.83 8.21 -1.31
C THR A 63 -4.92 8.36 -2.83
N GLU A 64 -3.94 9.02 -3.45
CA GLU A 64 -3.96 9.34 -4.88
C GLU A 64 -2.63 8.99 -5.58
N VAL A 65 -2.75 8.54 -6.83
CA VAL A 65 -1.64 8.40 -7.78
C VAL A 65 -1.96 9.20 -9.05
N PRO A 66 -1.24 10.32 -9.30
CA PRO A 66 -1.55 11.16 -10.45
C PRO A 66 -1.42 10.45 -11.79
N ALA A 67 -2.07 11.00 -12.82
CA ALA A 67 -1.99 10.53 -14.19
C ALA A 67 -0.54 10.32 -14.66
N ASN A 68 -0.28 9.20 -15.32
CA ASN A 68 1.05 8.83 -15.83
C ASN A 68 2.16 8.88 -14.75
N ARG A 69 1.90 8.43 -13.52
CA ARG A 69 2.89 8.37 -12.43
C ARG A 69 2.95 7.02 -11.74
N THR A 70 4.06 6.80 -11.04
CA THR A 70 4.19 5.77 -10.01
C THR A 70 4.28 6.44 -8.65
N ARG A 71 3.76 5.79 -7.61
CA ARG A 71 3.93 6.19 -6.22
C ARG A 71 4.15 4.95 -5.35
N HIS A 72 5.08 5.06 -4.42
CA HIS A 72 5.40 4.01 -3.46
C HIS A 72 4.90 4.48 -2.10
N PHE A 73 3.90 3.79 -1.56
CA PHE A 73 3.36 4.06 -0.24
C PHE A 73 3.95 3.07 0.74
N ARG A 74 4.60 3.53 1.81
CA ARG A 74 4.94 2.65 2.94
C ARG A 74 3.67 2.44 3.78
N PHE A 75 3.42 1.24 4.26
CA PHE A 75 2.31 1.04 5.21
C PHE A 75 2.53 1.81 6.52
N ASN A 76 3.78 2.18 6.83
CA ASN A 76 4.16 2.98 8.00
C ASN A 76 3.66 4.45 7.96
N GLU A 77 3.28 4.97 6.79
CA GLU A 77 2.81 6.37 6.63
C GLU A 77 1.28 6.48 6.63
N PHE A 78 0.56 5.37 6.76
CA PHE A 78 -0.88 5.36 6.97
C PHE A 78 -1.21 5.62 8.45
N GLU A 79 -1.89 6.73 8.73
CA GLU A 79 -2.19 7.19 10.10
C GLU A 79 -3.68 7.40 10.41
N ASP A 80 -4.52 7.61 9.39
CA ASP A 80 -5.98 7.87 9.49
C ASP A 80 -6.73 6.84 8.63
N PRO A 81 -7.67 6.04 9.17
CA PRO A 81 -8.36 6.19 10.46
C PRO A 81 -7.53 5.86 11.71
N GLU A 82 -6.51 5.02 11.58
CA GLU A 82 -5.52 4.74 12.62
C GLU A 82 -4.25 4.08 12.03
N PRO A 83 -3.10 4.12 12.73
CA PRO A 83 -1.86 3.55 12.21
C PRO A 83 -1.89 2.03 12.03
N VAL A 84 -1.24 1.52 10.98
CA VAL A 84 -1.05 0.08 10.79
C VAL A 84 -0.16 -0.49 11.92
N PRO A 85 -0.64 -1.48 12.70
CA PRO A 85 0.12 -2.08 13.79
C PRO A 85 1.44 -2.73 13.35
N LYS A 86 2.49 -2.57 14.18
CA LYS A 86 3.79 -3.24 14.00
C LYS A 86 3.90 -4.52 14.82
N GLY A 87 4.60 -5.50 14.27
CA GLY A 87 4.89 -6.78 14.90
C GLY A 87 3.76 -7.80 14.78
N GLU A 88 2.83 -7.58 13.85
CA GLU A 88 1.68 -8.45 13.63
C GLU A 88 1.46 -8.66 12.12
N PRO A 89 1.06 -9.87 11.69
CA PRO A 89 0.78 -10.15 10.29
C PRO A 89 -0.52 -9.48 9.86
N PHE A 90 -0.51 -8.92 8.65
CA PHE A 90 -1.67 -8.33 8.02
C PHE A 90 -1.73 -8.67 6.51
N ALA A 91 -2.88 -8.42 5.91
CA ALA A 91 -3.11 -8.45 4.47
C ALA A 91 -3.77 -7.13 4.04
N SER A 92 -3.83 -6.83 2.74
CA SER A 92 -4.50 -5.62 2.26
C SER A 92 -5.31 -5.86 0.99
N VAL A 93 -6.38 -5.09 0.86
CA VAL A 93 -7.13 -4.90 -0.38
C VAL A 93 -6.99 -3.45 -0.80
N ILE A 94 -6.73 -3.24 -2.09
CA ILE A 94 -6.57 -1.94 -2.72
C ILE A 94 -7.63 -1.83 -3.79
N GLU A 95 -8.50 -0.83 -3.66
CA GLU A 95 -9.54 -0.49 -4.61
C GLU A 95 -9.21 0.83 -5.28
N SER A 96 -9.45 0.92 -6.59
CA SER A 96 -9.23 2.12 -7.38
C SER A 96 -10.39 2.40 -8.32
N ASP A 97 -10.71 3.67 -8.47
CA ASP A 97 -11.69 4.18 -9.43
C ASP A 97 -11.29 3.91 -10.89
N ILE A 98 -10.00 3.75 -11.19
CA ILE A 98 -9.47 3.41 -12.51
C ILE A 98 -8.49 2.23 -12.48
N PRO A 99 -8.18 1.57 -13.61
CA PRO A 99 -7.20 0.48 -13.62
C PRO A 99 -5.79 0.96 -13.24
N VAL A 100 -5.24 0.37 -12.17
CA VAL A 100 -3.85 0.58 -11.75
C VAL A 100 -3.11 -0.76 -11.63
N VAL A 101 -1.78 -0.72 -11.64
CA VAL A 101 -0.94 -1.88 -11.33
C VAL A 101 -0.36 -1.72 -9.94
N CYS A 102 -0.55 -2.74 -9.10
CA CYS A 102 0.01 -2.78 -7.75
C CYS A 102 1.11 -3.84 -7.64
N GLN A 103 2.18 -3.52 -6.91
CA GLN A 103 3.22 -4.46 -6.52
C GLN A 103 3.54 -4.26 -5.03
N HIS A 104 3.63 -5.35 -4.29
CA HIS A 104 4.09 -5.37 -2.90
C HIS A 104 5.61 -5.56 -2.85
N THR A 105 6.29 -4.81 -1.98
CA THR A 105 7.72 -5.02 -1.67
C THR A 105 7.98 -4.83 -0.18
N ARG A 106 8.92 -5.60 0.36
CA ARG A 106 9.36 -5.51 1.75
C ARG A 106 10.80 -5.00 1.85
N LEU A 107 11.05 -4.14 2.82
CA LEU A 107 12.38 -3.95 3.41
C LEU A 107 12.30 -4.40 4.88
N ASP A 108 13.03 -5.47 5.18
CA ASP A 108 13.27 -5.95 6.54
C ASP A 108 14.75 -5.75 6.84
N SER A 109 15.06 -5.08 7.94
CA SER A 109 16.39 -4.56 8.26
C SER A 109 16.76 -4.91 9.69
#